data_AF-A0A5Q3BQC5-F1
#
_entry.id   AF-A0A5Q3BQC5-F1
#
_cell.length_a   1.000
_cell.length_b   1.000
_cell.length_c   1.000
_cell.angle_alpha   90.00
_cell.angle_beta   90.00
_cell.angle_gamma   90.00
#
_symmetry.space_group_name_H-M   'P 1'
#
loop_
_entity.id
_entity.type
_entity.pdbx_description
1 polymer ?
#
loop_
_entity_poly.entity_id
_entity_poly.type
_entity_poly.pdbx_seq_one_letter_code
_entity_poly.pdbx_strand_id
1 'polypeptide(L)'
;MKDFKNYHQIDVNKKIEHDGKLIFQAGLKGFQSETVSIDEKESVTCLITSKFSNGDGMTKYILGLPEDIYIGGVVNWDSQKWLITTFPSFNKIYKKAEIRLCNSSIKITTNDRWIDSDKISEVTGKPIKTKVPGEVIEIPCVFERSTSINGTDLAVNLPDGQANITIPNVKNDKIKIGLALSFFGEDYLVNDIDYSKVYEDHGTIKLIAKKKVRGEDSA
;
A
#
# COMPACT_ATOMS: atom_id res chain seq x y z
N MET A 1 20.89 4.93 31.16
CA MET A 1 21.38 3.62 30.68
C MET A 1 21.34 2.66 31.87
N LYS A 2 20.55 1.57 31.83
CA LYS A 2 20.48 0.64 32.98
C LYS A 2 21.64 -0.37 32.87
N ASP A 3 22.50 -0.40 33.90
CA ASP A 3 23.62 -1.34 34.02
C ASP A 3 23.07 -2.70 34.51
N PHE A 4 23.29 -3.77 33.73
CA PHE A 4 22.70 -5.10 33.96
C PHE A 4 23.65 -6.04 34.74
N LYS A 5 24.54 -5.50 35.57
CA LYS A 5 25.54 -6.29 36.32
C LYS A 5 25.01 -7.14 37.49
N ASN A 6 23.75 -6.97 37.92
CA ASN A 6 23.19 -7.74 39.05
C ASN A 6 22.26 -8.87 38.58
N TYR A 7 22.78 -10.10 38.56
CA TYR A 7 22.18 -11.30 37.95
C TYR A 7 20.98 -11.94 38.68
N HIS A 8 20.59 -11.47 39.88
CA HIS A 8 19.60 -12.18 40.71
C HIS A 8 18.13 -11.75 40.53
N GLN A 9 17.84 -10.73 39.71
CA GLN A 9 16.48 -10.23 39.46
C GLN A 9 16.21 -9.93 37.98
N ILE A 10 16.96 -10.55 37.07
CA ILE A 10 16.85 -10.27 35.64
C ILE A 10 15.72 -11.12 35.05
N ASP A 11 14.70 -10.45 34.52
CA ASP A 11 13.74 -11.04 33.60
C ASP A 11 14.49 -11.43 32.32
N VAL A 12 14.81 -12.73 32.20
CA VAL A 12 15.61 -13.30 31.12
C VAL A 12 14.98 -13.00 29.76
N ASN A 13 13.65 -12.97 29.65
CA ASN A 13 12.96 -12.67 28.40
C ASN A 13 13.20 -11.23 27.96
N LYS A 14 13.17 -10.28 28.90
CA LYS A 14 13.47 -8.87 28.60
C LYS A 14 14.92 -8.67 28.18
N LYS A 15 15.86 -9.42 28.77
CA LYS A 15 17.26 -9.39 28.37
C LYS A 15 17.43 -9.91 26.94
N ILE A 16 16.84 -11.06 26.61
CA ILE A 16 16.90 -11.64 25.26
C ILE A 16 16.29 -10.67 24.23
N GLU A 17 15.15 -10.06 24.55
CA GLU A 17 14.51 -9.09 23.66
C GLU A 17 15.39 -7.85 23.43
N HIS A 18 15.96 -7.30 24.50
CA HIS A 18 16.88 -6.16 24.43
C HIS A 18 18.12 -6.47 23.58
N ASP A 19 18.80 -7.57 23.88
CA ASP A 19 20.02 -7.96 23.18
C ASP A 19 19.73 -8.31 21.71
N GLY A 20 18.60 -8.97 21.44
CA GLY A 20 18.11 -9.26 20.09
C GLY A 20 17.84 -7.99 19.27
N LYS A 21 17.22 -6.98 19.88
CA LYS A 21 17.02 -5.66 19.24
C LYS A 21 18.34 -4.98 18.88
N LEU A 22 19.31 -4.99 19.81
CA LEU A 22 20.63 -4.41 19.55
C LEU A 22 21.37 -5.12 18.41
N ILE A 23 21.33 -6.46 18.39
CA ILE A 23 21.94 -7.25 17.32
C ILE A 23 21.28 -6.94 15.98
N PHE A 24 19.95 -6.88 15.92
CA PHE A 24 19.24 -6.57 14.69
C PHE A 24 19.57 -5.15 14.19
N GLN A 25 19.55 -4.15 15.07
CA GLN A 25 19.91 -2.77 14.74
C GLN A 25 21.36 -2.63 14.27
N ALA A 26 22.29 -3.38 14.88
CA ALA A 26 23.67 -3.44 14.41
C ALA A 26 23.76 -4.12 13.03
N GLY A 27 22.98 -5.19 12.82
CA GLY A 27 22.89 -5.90 11.54
C GLY A 27 22.41 -5.01 10.40
N LEU A 28 21.42 -4.15 10.66
CA LEU A 28 20.93 -3.12 9.74
C LEU A 28 21.98 -2.08 9.35
N LYS A 29 23.18 -2.06 9.94
CA LYS A 29 24.28 -1.15 9.57
C LYS A 29 25.38 -1.81 8.76
N GLY A 30 25.30 -3.11 8.46
CA GLY A 30 26.42 -3.84 7.84
C GLY A 30 26.09 -5.09 7.03
N PHE A 31 24.89 -5.66 7.11
CA PHE A 31 24.51 -6.90 6.40
C PHE A 31 23.56 -6.65 5.22
N GLN A 32 24.06 -6.03 4.13
CA GLN A 32 23.26 -5.77 2.90
C GLN A 32 21.94 -5.05 3.17
N SER A 33 21.94 -4.17 4.17
CA SER A 33 20.81 -3.31 4.49
C SER A 33 20.63 -2.24 3.43
N GLU A 34 19.37 -1.96 3.13
CA GLU A 34 18.95 -0.93 2.19
C GLU A 34 18.42 0.27 2.97
N THR A 35 18.71 1.47 2.48
CA THR A 35 18.07 2.70 2.95
C THR A 35 16.99 3.07 1.94
N VAL A 36 15.74 3.08 2.38
CA VAL A 36 14.55 3.30 1.56
C VAL A 36 13.72 4.44 2.13
N SER A 37 12.73 4.92 1.38
CA SER A 37 11.63 5.70 1.97
C SER A 37 10.35 4.88 2.01
N ILE A 38 9.55 5.08 3.04
CA ILE A 38 8.22 4.44 3.19
C ILE A 38 7.20 5.55 3.42
N ASP A 39 6.34 5.78 2.43
CA ASP A 39 5.43 6.93 2.36
C ASP A 39 6.20 8.25 2.60
N GLU A 40 5.83 9.04 3.62
CA GLU A 40 6.51 10.30 3.98
C GLU A 40 7.78 10.10 4.83
N LYS A 41 8.04 8.86 5.27
CA LYS A 41 9.19 8.56 6.13
C LYS A 41 10.43 8.33 5.27
N GLU A 42 11.29 9.33 5.24
CA GLU A 42 12.60 9.26 4.60
C GLU A 42 13.60 8.44 5.43
N SER A 43 14.55 7.78 4.75
CA SER A 43 15.71 7.11 5.35
C SER A 43 15.39 5.97 6.33
N VAL A 44 14.46 5.08 5.98
CA VAL A 44 14.22 3.82 6.71
C VAL A 44 15.29 2.80 6.33
N THR A 45 16.02 2.29 7.32
CA THR A 45 16.98 1.21 7.10
C THR A 45 16.32 -0.15 7.29
N CYS A 46 16.35 -1.00 6.27
CA CYS A 46 15.68 -2.29 6.27
C CYS A 46 16.49 -3.36 5.53
N LEU A 47 16.12 -4.63 5.67
CA LEU A 47 16.61 -5.71 4.82
C LEU A 47 15.55 -6.02 3.77
N ILE A 48 15.95 -6.02 2.51
CA ILE A 48 15.09 -6.48 1.41
C ILE A 48 15.70 -7.76 0.84
N THR A 49 14.94 -8.85 0.90
CA THR A 49 15.42 -10.17 0.49
C THR A 49 14.40 -10.87 -0.39
N SER A 50 14.89 -11.72 -1.30
CA SER A 50 14.03 -12.49 -2.19
C SER A 50 13.10 -13.41 -1.40
N LYS A 51 11.81 -13.44 -1.78
CA LYS A 51 10.83 -14.34 -1.16
C LYS A 51 11.13 -15.82 -1.48
N PHE A 52 11.62 -16.07 -2.68
CA PHE A 52 12.00 -17.40 -3.20
C PHE A 52 13.32 -17.29 -3.98
N SER A 53 14.10 -18.38 -4.04
CA SER A 53 15.34 -18.43 -4.81
C SER A 53 15.12 -18.36 -6.34
N ASN A 54 13.90 -18.68 -6.82
CA ASN A 54 13.54 -18.73 -8.25
C ASN A 54 12.28 -17.87 -8.58
N GLY A 55 12.00 -16.82 -7.80
CA GLY A 55 10.83 -15.95 -8.05
C GLY A 55 11.03 -15.06 -9.28
N ASP A 56 9.92 -14.59 -9.86
CA ASP A 56 9.85 -13.60 -10.96
C ASP A 56 10.42 -12.21 -10.60
N GLY A 57 10.96 -12.06 -9.40
CA GLY A 57 11.49 -10.81 -8.86
C GLY A 57 10.40 -9.85 -8.36
N MET A 58 9.11 -10.10 -8.61
CA MET A 58 8.01 -9.16 -8.34
C MET A 58 7.55 -9.16 -6.88
N THR A 59 8.04 -10.11 -6.07
CA THR A 59 7.73 -10.24 -4.65
C THR A 59 8.98 -10.44 -3.81
N LYS A 60 9.12 -9.65 -2.75
CA LYS A 60 10.25 -9.72 -1.81
C LYS A 60 9.75 -9.64 -0.37
N TYR A 61 10.62 -9.98 0.58
CA TYR A 61 10.39 -9.67 1.99
C TYR A 61 11.08 -8.36 2.35
N ILE A 62 10.42 -7.58 3.20
CA ILE A 62 11.01 -6.45 3.91
C ILE A 62 11.07 -6.78 5.40
N LEU A 63 12.23 -6.53 6.01
CA LEU A 63 12.42 -6.63 7.46
C LEU A 63 12.96 -5.31 7.98
N GLY A 64 12.32 -4.75 9.00
CA GLY A 64 12.71 -3.46 9.57
C GLY A 64 12.28 -3.32 11.02
N LEU A 65 12.53 -2.15 11.59
CA LEU A 65 12.08 -1.86 12.95
C LEU A 65 10.54 -1.90 13.02
N PRO A 66 9.96 -2.32 14.15
CA PRO A 66 8.51 -2.48 14.27
C PRO A 66 7.69 -1.22 13.97
N GLU A 67 8.23 -0.04 14.23
CA GLU A 67 7.62 1.26 13.98
C GLU A 67 7.63 1.66 12.49
N ASP A 68 8.48 1.03 11.67
CA ASP A 68 8.69 1.44 10.27
C ASP A 68 7.83 0.64 9.29
N ILE A 69 7.48 -0.60 9.65
CA ILE A 69 6.85 -1.54 8.74
C ILE A 69 5.36 -1.70 9.08
N TYR A 70 4.50 -1.33 8.13
CA TYR A 70 3.05 -1.45 8.21
C TYR A 70 2.46 -1.82 6.84
N ILE A 71 1.31 -2.50 6.84
CA ILE A 71 0.60 -2.89 5.61
C ILE A 71 0.09 -1.64 4.88
N GLY A 72 0.18 -1.64 3.54
CA GLY A 72 -0.24 -0.51 2.71
C GLY A 72 0.83 0.54 2.46
N GLY A 73 1.94 0.53 3.22
CA GLY A 73 3.05 1.45 3.00
C GLY A 73 3.70 1.25 1.63
N VAL A 74 4.01 2.36 0.96
CA VAL A 74 4.71 2.40 -0.32
C VAL A 74 6.20 2.60 -0.07
N VAL A 75 6.98 1.58 -0.37
CA VAL A 75 8.44 1.57 -0.26
C VAL A 75 9.05 2.05 -1.58
N ASN A 76 9.82 3.13 -1.54
CA ASN A 76 10.65 3.54 -2.68
C ASN A 76 12.04 2.91 -2.52
N TRP A 77 12.38 1.99 -3.40
CA TRP A 77 13.64 1.25 -3.37
C TRP A 77 14.09 0.95 -4.80
N ASP A 78 15.37 1.19 -5.09
CA ASP A 78 15.99 0.99 -6.41
C ASP A 78 15.24 1.67 -7.56
N SER A 79 14.86 2.95 -7.37
CA SER A 79 14.04 3.73 -8.32
C SER A 79 12.65 3.16 -8.64
N GLN A 80 12.22 2.15 -7.88
CA GLN A 80 10.95 1.47 -8.03
C GLN A 80 10.06 1.69 -6.81
N LYS A 81 8.75 1.60 -7.02
CA LYS A 81 7.75 1.64 -5.94
C LYS A 81 7.30 0.22 -5.62
N TRP A 82 7.30 -0.13 -4.34
CA TRP A 82 6.88 -1.44 -3.85
C TRP A 82 5.79 -1.25 -2.80
N LEU A 83 4.76 -2.09 -2.82
CA LEU A 83 3.65 -2.03 -1.87
C LEU A 83 3.81 -3.11 -0.81
N ILE A 84 3.71 -2.77 0.49
CA ILE A 84 3.62 -3.75 1.56
C ILE A 84 2.22 -4.38 1.55
N THR A 85 2.10 -5.65 1.15
CA THR A 85 0.82 -6.32 0.82
C THR A 85 0.34 -7.35 1.84
N THR A 86 1.12 -7.60 2.89
CA THR A 86 0.75 -8.50 4.00
C THR A 86 0.85 -7.79 5.33
N PHE A 87 0.05 -8.26 6.29
CA PHE A 87 0.15 -7.81 7.68
C PHE A 87 1.54 -8.17 8.22
N PRO A 88 2.33 -7.20 8.71
CA PRO A 88 3.66 -7.50 9.19
C PRO A 88 3.63 -8.44 10.40
N SER A 89 4.39 -9.52 10.32
CA SER A 89 4.62 -10.42 11.45
C SER A 89 5.66 -9.81 12.39
N PHE A 90 5.30 -9.66 13.67
CA PHE A 90 6.17 -9.11 14.71
C PHE A 90 6.67 -10.20 15.66
N ASN A 91 7.99 -10.31 15.80
CA ASN A 91 8.62 -11.32 16.66
C ASN A 91 9.26 -10.73 17.94
N LYS A 92 8.83 -9.56 18.37
CA LYS A 92 9.41 -8.75 19.47
C LYS A 92 10.71 -8.01 19.14
N ILE A 93 11.41 -8.38 18.07
CA ILE A 93 12.69 -7.75 17.67
C ILE A 93 12.50 -6.88 16.42
N TYR A 94 11.84 -7.42 15.40
CA TYR A 94 11.61 -6.76 14.12
C TYR A 94 10.23 -7.12 13.57
N LYS A 95 9.81 -6.40 12.53
CA LYS A 95 8.66 -6.75 11.70
C LYS A 95 9.12 -7.29 10.35
N LYS A 96 8.41 -8.29 9.85
CA LYS A 96 8.60 -8.88 8.51
C LYS A 96 7.29 -8.82 7.73
N ALA A 97 7.34 -8.32 6.50
CA ALA A 97 6.20 -8.30 5.59
C ALA A 97 6.60 -8.67 4.15
N GLU A 98 5.62 -8.92 3.30
CA GLU A 98 5.81 -9.11 1.86
C GLU A 98 5.56 -7.79 1.14
N ILE A 99 6.49 -7.43 0.26
CA ILE A 99 6.36 -6.31 -0.66
C ILE A 99 6.19 -6.83 -2.09
N ARG A 100 5.37 -6.14 -2.87
CA ARG A 100 5.16 -6.42 -4.30
C ARG A 100 5.50 -5.20 -5.14
N LEU A 101 6.16 -5.40 -6.28
CA LEU A 101 6.50 -4.32 -7.18
C LEU A 101 5.21 -3.68 -7.73
N CYS A 102 5.11 -2.35 -7.60
CA CYS A 102 4.06 -1.59 -8.26
C CYS A 102 4.42 -1.45 -9.74
N ASN A 103 3.77 -2.26 -10.57
CA ASN A 103 4.00 -2.31 -12.02
C ASN A 103 3.18 -1.26 -12.79
N SER A 104 2.36 -0.48 -12.11
CA SER A 104 1.58 0.61 -12.69
C SER A 104 1.10 1.60 -11.62
N SER A 105 0.22 2.51 -12.02
CA SER A 105 -0.41 3.49 -11.14
C SER A 105 -1.83 3.83 -11.60
N ILE A 106 -2.66 4.31 -10.68
CA ILE A 106 -3.95 4.91 -10.99
C ILE A 106 -3.90 6.42 -10.75
N LYS A 107 -4.60 7.17 -11.60
CA LYS A 107 -4.75 8.61 -11.45
C LYS A 107 -6.10 8.92 -10.86
N ILE A 108 -6.11 9.63 -9.73
CA ILE A 108 -7.33 10.00 -9.02
C ILE A 108 -7.27 11.46 -8.62
N THR A 109 -8.37 12.19 -8.76
CA THR A 109 -8.49 13.53 -8.19
C THR A 109 -8.72 13.43 -6.68
N THR A 110 -7.97 14.18 -5.88
CA THR A 110 -8.19 14.27 -4.43
C THR A 110 -9.56 14.87 -4.11
N ASN A 111 -9.99 14.72 -2.86
CA ASN A 111 -11.23 15.35 -2.40
C ASN A 111 -11.07 16.88 -2.43
N ASP A 112 -12.16 17.57 -2.78
CA ASP A 112 -12.20 19.03 -2.73
C ASP A 112 -11.98 19.51 -1.29
N ARG A 113 -11.19 20.58 -1.11
CA ARG A 113 -10.91 21.17 0.21
C ARG A 113 -11.59 22.53 0.35
N TRP A 114 -12.07 22.82 1.55
CA TRP A 114 -12.57 24.13 1.91
C TRP A 114 -11.49 24.89 2.68
N ILE A 115 -11.08 26.05 2.17
CA ILE A 115 -10.12 26.94 2.83
C ILE A 115 -10.81 28.23 3.23
N ASP A 116 -10.32 28.88 4.28
CA ASP A 116 -10.75 30.22 4.63
C ASP A 116 -10.27 31.19 3.54
N SER A 117 -11.19 31.99 3.02
CA SER A 117 -10.86 33.07 2.09
C SER A 117 -10.48 34.34 2.85
N ASP A 118 -9.83 35.26 2.14
CA ASP A 118 -9.50 36.58 2.68
C ASP A 118 -10.72 37.48 2.93
N LYS A 119 -11.95 36.99 2.65
CA LYS A 119 -13.20 37.72 2.86
C LYS A 119 -13.87 37.28 4.16
N ILE A 120 -14.33 38.23 4.96
CA ILE A 120 -15.07 37.97 6.20
C ILE A 120 -16.58 38.13 5.96
N SER A 121 -17.36 37.19 6.47
CA SER A 121 -18.83 37.26 6.47
C SER A 121 -19.29 38.34 7.44
N GLU A 122 -20.02 39.33 6.94
CA GLU A 122 -20.59 40.43 7.74
C GLU A 122 -21.62 39.93 8.77
N VAL A 123 -22.25 38.78 8.53
CA VAL A 123 -23.28 38.19 9.41
C VAL A 123 -22.66 37.41 10.57
N THR A 124 -21.55 36.70 10.32
CA THR A 124 -20.98 35.77 11.29
C THR A 124 -19.62 36.20 11.84
N GLY A 125 -19.00 37.24 11.27
CA GLY A 125 -17.66 37.71 11.63
C GLY A 125 -16.54 36.70 11.37
N LYS A 126 -16.81 35.64 10.60
CA LYS A 126 -15.88 34.54 10.28
C LYS A 126 -15.46 34.58 8.81
N PRO A 127 -14.26 34.08 8.46
CA PRO A 127 -13.84 33.94 7.07
C PRO A 127 -14.86 33.13 6.26
N ILE A 128 -15.15 33.60 5.05
CA ILE A 128 -15.97 32.87 4.08
C ILE A 128 -15.14 31.71 3.56
N LYS A 129 -15.69 30.50 3.54
CA LYS A 129 -14.98 29.33 3.00
C LYS A 129 -15.07 29.29 1.48
N THR A 130 -13.92 29.14 0.83
CA THR A 130 -13.82 28.92 -0.62
C THR A 130 -13.48 27.47 -0.91
N LYS A 131 -14.14 26.90 -1.92
CA LYS A 131 -13.89 25.55 -2.40
C LYS A 131 -12.68 25.54 -3.34
N VAL A 132 -11.64 24.80 -3.00
CA VAL A 132 -10.50 24.52 -3.87
C VAL A 132 -10.67 23.11 -4.43
N PRO A 133 -10.74 22.95 -5.77
CA PRO A 133 -10.83 21.64 -6.39
C PRO A 133 -9.67 20.73 -6.00
N GLY A 134 -9.95 19.44 -5.90
CA GLY A 134 -8.90 18.44 -5.70
C GLY A 134 -7.87 18.43 -6.83
N GLU A 135 -6.66 18.00 -6.48
CA GLU A 135 -5.54 17.83 -7.40
C GLU A 135 -5.48 16.39 -7.91
N VAL A 136 -4.97 16.17 -9.12
CA VAL A 136 -4.76 14.82 -9.64
C VAL A 136 -3.51 14.23 -9.00
N ILE A 137 -3.69 13.15 -8.25
CA ILE A 137 -2.62 12.36 -7.66
C ILE A 137 -2.45 11.02 -8.39
N GLU A 138 -1.24 10.50 -8.31
CA GLU A 138 -0.87 9.20 -8.86
C GLU A 138 -0.64 8.21 -7.72
N ILE A 139 -1.48 7.19 -7.64
CA ILE A 139 -1.40 6.14 -6.61
C ILE A 139 -0.73 4.92 -7.24
N PRO A 140 0.46 4.50 -6.75
CA PRO A 140 1.12 3.32 -7.26
C PRO A 140 0.31 2.06 -6.96
N CYS A 141 0.30 1.11 -7.89
CA CYS A 141 -0.53 -0.08 -7.77
C CYS A 141 0.16 -1.35 -8.29
N VAL A 142 -0.28 -2.48 -7.75
CA VAL A 142 -0.02 -3.81 -8.33
C VAL A 142 -1.21 -4.18 -9.21
N PHE A 143 -0.99 -4.22 -10.52
CA PHE A 143 -1.99 -4.63 -11.52
C PHE A 143 -1.78 -6.09 -11.92
N GLU A 144 -2.84 -6.89 -11.80
CA GLU A 144 -2.86 -8.29 -12.20
C GLU A 144 -4.09 -8.57 -13.06
N ARG A 145 -3.89 -9.04 -14.29
CA ARG A 145 -4.98 -9.48 -15.14
C ARG A 145 -5.39 -10.90 -14.74
N SER A 146 -6.69 -11.12 -14.58
CA SER A 146 -7.28 -12.44 -14.39
C SER A 146 -8.32 -12.70 -15.48
N THR A 147 -8.38 -13.93 -15.97
CA THR A 147 -9.46 -14.39 -16.84
C THR A 147 -10.41 -15.22 -16.00
N SER A 148 -11.68 -14.80 -15.88
CA SER A 148 -12.72 -15.70 -15.38
C SER A 148 -13.34 -16.43 -16.57
N ILE A 149 -13.35 -17.76 -16.51
CA ILE A 149 -14.19 -18.57 -17.40
C ILE A 149 -15.51 -18.72 -16.66
N ASN A 150 -16.52 -17.93 -17.02
CA ASN A 150 -17.86 -18.15 -16.50
C ASN A 150 -18.35 -19.46 -17.12
N GLY A 151 -18.50 -20.51 -16.29
CA GLY A 151 -19.09 -21.77 -16.69
C GLY A 151 -20.60 -21.62 -16.86
N THR A 152 -21.04 -21.12 -18.00
CA THR A 152 -22.40 -21.32 -18.49
C THR A 152 -22.38 -22.30 -19.66
N ASP A 153 -23.46 -23.07 -19.84
CA ASP A 153 -23.66 -24.08 -20.91
C ASP A 153 -23.71 -23.48 -22.35
N LEU A 154 -23.15 -22.29 -22.56
CA LEU A 154 -23.07 -21.63 -23.85
C LEU A 154 -21.82 -22.11 -24.61
N ALA A 155 -22.00 -22.43 -25.90
CA ALA A 155 -21.00 -23.03 -26.76
C ALA A 155 -19.74 -22.17 -27.02
N VAL A 156 -19.73 -20.90 -26.59
CA VAL A 156 -18.59 -19.98 -26.69
C VAL A 156 -18.54 -19.09 -25.45
N ASN A 157 -17.77 -19.50 -24.44
CA ASN A 157 -17.46 -18.63 -23.30
C ASN A 157 -16.21 -17.81 -23.65
N LEU A 158 -16.40 -16.56 -24.09
CA LEU A 158 -15.29 -15.61 -24.20
C LEU A 158 -14.84 -15.23 -22.78
N PRO A 159 -13.54 -15.24 -22.47
CA PRO A 159 -13.07 -14.83 -21.16
C PRO A 159 -13.39 -13.35 -20.94
N ASP A 160 -14.23 -13.07 -19.94
CA ASP A 160 -14.42 -11.71 -19.45
C ASP A 160 -13.09 -11.28 -18.83
N GLY A 161 -12.42 -10.34 -19.48
CA GLY A 161 -11.17 -9.79 -18.96
C GLY A 161 -11.43 -9.10 -17.62
N GLN A 162 -10.90 -9.64 -16.54
CA GLN A 162 -10.94 -9.04 -15.21
C GLN A 162 -9.54 -8.56 -14.85
N ALA A 163 -9.47 -7.52 -14.02
CA ALA A 163 -8.23 -7.06 -13.43
C ALA A 163 -8.42 -6.91 -11.92
N ASN A 164 -7.40 -7.34 -11.18
CA ASN A 164 -7.26 -7.07 -9.77
C ASN A 164 -6.18 -5.99 -9.62
N ILE A 165 -6.57 -4.85 -9.06
CA ILE A 165 -5.68 -3.70 -8.85
C ILE A 165 -5.54 -3.51 -7.34
N THR A 166 -4.36 -3.80 -6.80
CA THR A 166 -4.08 -3.60 -5.38
C THR A 166 -3.39 -2.27 -5.17
N ILE A 167 -3.94 -1.41 -4.31
CA ILE A 167 -3.40 -0.09 -3.97
C ILE A 167 -3.31 0.08 -2.44
N PRO A 168 -2.51 1.05 -1.94
CA PRO A 168 -2.61 1.52 -0.57
C PRO A 168 -4.05 1.92 -0.21
N ASN A 169 -4.43 1.75 1.06
CA ASN A 169 -5.68 2.29 1.58
C ASN A 169 -5.61 3.83 1.62
N VAL A 170 -6.11 4.48 0.57
CA VAL A 170 -6.19 5.94 0.50
C VAL A 170 -7.64 6.37 0.72
N LYS A 171 -7.88 7.24 1.71
CA LYS A 171 -9.19 7.83 1.96
C LYS A 171 -9.51 8.84 0.85
N ASN A 172 -10.28 8.42 -0.14
CA ASN A 172 -10.71 9.28 -1.25
C ASN A 172 -12.07 8.82 -1.80
N ASP A 173 -13.04 9.73 -1.89
CA ASP A 173 -14.43 9.44 -2.25
C ASP A 173 -14.59 9.09 -3.75
N LYS A 174 -13.54 9.32 -4.53
CA LYS A 174 -13.45 8.93 -5.94
C LYS A 174 -13.05 7.46 -6.10
N ILE A 175 -12.49 6.81 -5.07
CA ILE A 175 -12.26 5.36 -5.06
C ILE A 175 -13.58 4.68 -4.70
N LYS A 176 -14.33 4.28 -5.73
CA LYS A 176 -15.65 3.66 -5.58
C LYS A 176 -15.97 2.75 -6.77
N ILE A 177 -17.00 1.91 -6.60
CA ILE A 177 -17.59 1.15 -7.70
C ILE A 177 -18.00 2.11 -8.82
N GLY A 178 -17.72 1.73 -10.07
CA GLY A 178 -17.90 2.55 -11.25
C GLY A 178 -16.71 3.48 -11.57
N LEU A 179 -15.62 3.44 -10.80
CA LEU A 179 -14.38 4.13 -11.17
C LEU A 179 -13.84 3.57 -12.49
N ALA A 180 -13.67 4.44 -13.48
CA ALA A 180 -13.05 4.11 -14.75
C ALA A 180 -11.52 4.13 -14.61
N LEU A 181 -10.86 3.07 -15.07
CA LEU A 181 -9.41 2.90 -15.04
C LEU A 181 -8.93 2.53 -16.44
N SER A 182 -7.72 2.95 -16.81
CA SER A 182 -7.12 2.59 -18.10
C SER A 182 -5.70 2.08 -17.86
N PHE A 183 -5.45 0.86 -18.34
CA PHE A 183 -4.16 0.18 -18.16
C PHE A 183 -3.76 -0.46 -19.49
N PHE A 184 -2.52 -0.21 -19.92
CA PHE A 184 -1.94 -0.86 -21.12
C PHE A 184 -2.82 -0.76 -22.39
N GLY A 185 -3.55 0.35 -22.55
CA GLY A 185 -4.43 0.58 -23.70
C GLY A 185 -5.81 -0.10 -23.62
N GLU A 186 -6.15 -0.71 -22.48
CA GLU A 186 -7.47 -1.28 -22.21
C GLU A 186 -8.18 -0.49 -21.09
N ASP A 187 -9.48 -0.28 -21.28
CA ASP A 187 -10.33 0.39 -20.30
C ASP A 187 -11.04 -0.63 -19.40
N TYR A 188 -11.11 -0.30 -18.12
CA TYR A 188 -11.68 -1.10 -17.05
C TYR A 188 -12.66 -0.28 -16.22
N LEU A 189 -13.68 -0.93 -15.70
CA LEU A 189 -14.63 -0.35 -14.75
C LEU A 189 -14.58 -1.15 -13.45
N VAL A 190 -14.33 -0.48 -12.33
CA VAL A 190 -14.33 -1.12 -11.00
C VAL A 190 -15.74 -1.62 -10.68
N ASN A 191 -15.89 -2.92 -10.48
CA ASN A 191 -17.16 -3.56 -10.17
C ASN A 191 -17.30 -3.96 -8.69
N ASP A 192 -16.18 -4.14 -7.99
CA ASP A 192 -16.16 -4.45 -6.56
C ASP A 192 -14.87 -3.94 -5.90
N ILE A 193 -14.89 -3.74 -4.58
CA ILE A 193 -13.73 -3.31 -3.79
C ILE A 193 -13.60 -4.18 -2.55
N ASP A 194 -12.49 -4.91 -2.47
CA ASP A 194 -12.14 -5.77 -1.35
C ASP A 194 -11.27 -5.01 -0.34
N TYR A 195 -11.84 -4.79 0.85
CA TYR A 195 -11.22 -4.14 2.01
C TYR A 195 -10.70 -5.14 3.06
N SER A 196 -10.65 -6.45 2.77
CA SER A 196 -10.28 -7.50 3.74
C SER A 196 -8.88 -7.36 4.33
N LYS A 197 -8.01 -6.58 3.69
CA LYS A 197 -6.65 -6.27 4.15
C LYS A 197 -6.50 -4.84 4.70
N VAL A 198 -7.61 -4.24 5.15
CA VAL A 198 -7.62 -2.94 5.85
C VAL A 198 -7.85 -3.16 7.33
N TYR A 199 -7.00 -2.54 8.15
CA TYR A 199 -7.14 -2.49 9.60
C TYR A 199 -6.81 -1.09 10.08
N GLU A 200 -7.75 -0.45 10.77
CA GLU A 200 -7.70 0.97 11.11
C GLU A 200 -7.46 1.83 9.85
N ASP A 201 -6.41 2.65 9.86
CA ASP A 201 -6.06 3.53 8.74
C ASP A 201 -5.02 2.89 7.79
N HIS A 202 -4.51 1.71 8.12
CA HIS A 202 -3.50 1.02 7.32
C HIS A 202 -4.09 -0.15 6.53
N GLY A 203 -3.48 -0.48 5.40
CA GLY A 203 -3.93 -1.61 4.60
C GLY A 203 -3.73 -1.45 3.11
N THR A 204 -4.09 -2.51 2.41
CA THR A 204 -4.25 -2.48 0.95
C THR A 204 -5.70 -2.73 0.61
N ILE A 205 -6.23 -1.99 -0.35
CA ILE A 205 -7.53 -2.28 -0.96
C ILE A 205 -7.31 -2.91 -2.33
N LYS A 206 -8.18 -3.82 -2.71
CA LYS A 206 -8.16 -4.47 -4.02
C LYS A 206 -9.38 -4.04 -4.81
N LEU A 207 -9.15 -3.25 -5.86
CA LEU A 207 -10.16 -2.91 -6.84
C LEU A 207 -10.29 -4.09 -7.80
N ILE A 208 -11.48 -4.66 -7.86
CA ILE A 208 -11.84 -5.68 -8.82
C ILE A 208 -12.51 -4.94 -9.97
N ALA A 209 -11.97 -5.07 -11.18
CA ALA A 209 -12.45 -4.33 -12.34
C ALA A 209 -12.69 -5.26 -13.53
N LYS A 210 -13.74 -4.97 -14.30
CA LYS A 210 -14.03 -5.68 -15.56
C LYS A 210 -13.61 -4.81 -16.74
N LYS A 211 -13.06 -5.45 -17.77
CA LYS A 211 -12.72 -4.79 -19.03
C LYS A 211 -14.01 -4.25 -19.68
N LYS A 212 -14.01 -2.97 -20.08
CA LYS A 212 -15.11 -2.39 -20.84
C LYS A 212 -15.09 -2.98 -22.25
N VAL A 213 -16.15 -3.70 -22.63
CA VAL A 213 -16.33 -4.16 -24.01
C VAL A 213 -16.91 -3.00 -24.82
N ARG A 214 -16.33 -2.69 -25.98
CA ARG A 214 -16.91 -1.69 -26.91
C ARG A 214 -18.25 -2.23 -27.42
N GLY A 215 -19.36 -1.86 -26.78
CA GLY A 215 -20.70 -2.30 -27.16
C GLY A 215 -21.87 -1.90 -26.25
N GLU A 216 -21.64 -1.49 -24.99
CA GLU A 216 -22.73 -1.19 -24.04
C GLU A 216 -23.12 0.30 -23.94
N ASP A 217 -22.75 1.14 -24.92
CA ASP A 217 -23.24 2.53 -25.03
C ASP A 217 -24.27 2.64 -26.18
N SER A 218 -25.21 1.69 -26.28
CA SER A 218 -26.28 1.69 -27.29
C SER A 218 -27.51 0.87 -26.85
N ALA A 219 -28.27 1.34 -25.85
CA ALA A 219 -29.69 1.04 -25.69
C ALA A 219 -30.36 2.08 -24.79
#